data_AF-M4FEW3-F1
#
_entry.id   AF-M4FEW3-F1
#
_cell.length_a   1.000
_cell.length_b   1.000
_cell.length_c   1.000
_cell.angle_alpha   90.00
_cell.angle_beta   90.00
_cell.angle_gamma   90.00
#
_symmetry.space_group_name_H-M   'P 1'
#
loop_
_entity.id
_entity.type
_entity.pdbx_description
1 polymer ?
#
loop_
_entity_poly.entity_id
_entity_poly.type
_entity_poly.pdbx_seq_one_letter_code
_entity_poly.pdbx_strand_id
1 'polypeptide(L)'
;MVGSATSFVFDDLRKGFNKNEVLARVVHFWEARNVNKGGLLLGFELFLIDQKHTVLAPTDYAGHDIERQNFRIRSYAEFNEAVNKNKNEDLYDALGKLVLINNENFNNGVTNKRIDIHLQLKDGPIVRVTLWGNGAANFQKKLMESVDKPMVLLATTMNPRTFRGL
;
A
#
# COMPACT_ATOMS: atom_id res chain seq x y z
N MET A 1 2.13 -39.83 8.99
CA MET A 1 2.77 -38.91 8.02
C MET A 1 1.76 -37.83 7.70
N VAL A 2 1.95 -36.61 8.23
CA VAL A 2 1.12 -35.46 7.89
C VAL A 2 1.59 -34.99 6.51
N GLY A 3 0.71 -35.00 5.51
CA GLY A 3 1.06 -34.56 4.16
C GLY A 3 1.61 -33.13 4.21
N SER A 4 2.78 -32.92 3.59
CA SER A 4 3.33 -31.57 3.42
C SER A 4 2.33 -30.77 2.59
N ALA A 5 1.58 -29.89 3.25
CA ALA A 5 0.82 -28.87 2.56
C ALA A 5 1.82 -28.01 1.78
N THR A 6 1.60 -27.86 0.48
CA THR A 6 2.38 -26.93 -0.35
C THR A 6 2.20 -25.51 0.19
N SER A 7 3.27 -24.93 0.73
CA SER A 7 3.30 -23.54 1.18
C SER A 7 3.27 -22.61 -0.04
N PHE A 8 2.28 -21.72 -0.11
CA PHE A 8 2.22 -20.69 -1.13
C PHE A 8 3.17 -19.55 -0.80
N VAL A 9 3.82 -18.99 -1.81
CA VAL A 9 4.65 -17.79 -1.72
C VAL A 9 3.97 -16.63 -2.47
N PHE A 10 4.48 -15.41 -2.31
CA PHE A 10 3.90 -14.22 -2.94
C PHE A 10 3.89 -14.28 -4.46
N ASP A 11 4.85 -14.97 -5.07
CA ASP A 11 4.90 -15.20 -6.51
C ASP A 11 3.71 -16.01 -7.03
N ASP A 12 3.11 -16.86 -6.20
CA ASP A 12 1.95 -17.68 -6.56
C ASP A 12 0.63 -16.90 -6.51
N LEU A 13 0.65 -15.67 -5.96
CA LEU A 13 -0.53 -14.85 -5.82
C LEU A 13 -1.03 -14.34 -7.18
N ARG A 14 -2.26 -14.72 -7.47
CA ARG A 14 -3.01 -14.28 -8.65
C ARG A 14 -3.94 -13.12 -8.30
N LYS A 15 -4.30 -12.32 -9.29
CA LYS A 15 -5.31 -11.26 -9.12
C LYS A 15 -6.66 -11.88 -8.73
N GLY A 16 -7.44 -11.14 -7.94
CA GLY A 16 -8.74 -11.57 -7.44
C GLY A 16 -8.66 -12.21 -6.05
N PHE A 17 -9.77 -12.80 -5.60
CA PHE A 17 -9.84 -13.44 -4.29
C PHE A 17 -9.05 -14.76 -4.30
N ASN A 18 -7.93 -14.79 -3.57
CA ASN A 18 -7.16 -16.00 -3.36
C ASN A 18 -7.65 -16.72 -2.10
N LYS A 19 -8.02 -18.00 -2.24
CA LYS A 19 -8.31 -18.88 -1.08
C LYS A 19 -7.04 -19.52 -0.50
N ASN A 20 -5.91 -19.30 -1.16
CA ASN A 20 -4.62 -19.83 -0.75
C ASN A 20 -4.07 -19.02 0.42
N GLU A 21 -3.56 -19.72 1.44
CA GLU A 21 -2.91 -19.10 2.58
C GLU A 21 -1.41 -18.98 2.32
N VAL A 22 -0.87 -17.77 2.49
CA VAL A 22 0.57 -17.50 2.44
C VAL A 22 1.02 -17.21 3.87
N LEU A 23 2.03 -17.96 4.33
CA LEU A 23 2.70 -17.64 5.58
C LEU A 23 3.77 -16.57 5.31
N ALA A 24 3.61 -15.42 5.96
CA ALA A 24 4.55 -14.31 5.84
C ALA A 24 4.88 -13.73 7.21
N ARG A 25 6.11 -13.25 7.36
CA ARG A 25 6.53 -12.44 8.51
C ARG A 25 6.24 -10.98 8.23
N VAL A 26 5.49 -10.36 9.13
CA VAL A 26 5.38 -8.90 9.20
C VAL A 26 6.71 -8.34 9.69
N VAL A 27 7.37 -7.57 8.83
CA VAL A 27 8.60 -6.86 9.15
C VAL A 27 8.27 -5.48 9.69
N HIS A 28 7.21 -4.84 9.16
CA HIS A 28 6.71 -3.56 9.66
C HIS A 28 5.19 -3.49 9.59
N PHE A 29 4.61 -2.77 10.56
CA PHE A 29 3.19 -2.50 10.72
C PHE A 29 2.98 -1.01 11.00
N TRP A 30 2.10 -0.37 10.24
CA TRP A 30 1.75 1.04 10.44
C TRP A 30 0.26 1.25 10.33
N GLU A 31 -0.29 2.15 11.14
CA GLU A 31 -1.67 2.61 11.03
C GLU A 31 -1.73 3.87 10.16
N ALA A 32 -2.59 3.85 9.15
CA ALA A 32 -2.98 5.04 8.41
C ALA A 32 -4.18 5.67 9.11
N ARG A 33 -4.01 6.83 9.74
CA ARG A 33 -5.08 7.55 10.47
C ARG A 33 -5.38 8.91 9.86
N ASN A 34 -6.66 9.26 9.81
CA ASN A 34 -7.15 10.56 9.40
C ASN A 34 -7.17 11.54 10.59
N VAL A 35 -6.11 12.32 10.72
CA VAL A 35 -5.96 13.33 11.78
C VAL A 35 -7.06 14.41 11.74
N ASN A 36 -7.58 14.73 10.55
CA ASN A 36 -8.62 15.75 10.37
C ASN A 36 -10.02 15.25 10.75
N LYS A 37 -10.17 13.94 10.96
CA LYS A 37 -11.40 13.30 11.47
C LYS A 37 -11.15 12.68 12.84
N GLY A 38 -10.39 13.38 13.70
CA GLY A 38 -10.12 12.94 15.07
C GLY A 38 -9.28 11.66 15.16
N GLY A 39 -8.42 11.39 14.18
CA GLY A 39 -7.57 10.18 14.18
C GLY A 39 -8.28 8.91 13.72
N LEU A 40 -9.40 9.04 12.98
CA LEU A 40 -10.13 7.91 12.40
C LEU A 40 -9.18 6.97 11.65
N LEU A 41 -9.15 5.70 12.03
CA LEU A 41 -8.35 4.68 11.34
C LEU A 41 -8.89 4.51 9.92
N LEU A 42 -8.02 4.75 8.93
CA LEU A 42 -8.32 4.57 7.52
C LEU A 42 -7.92 3.17 7.05
N GLY A 43 -6.81 2.65 7.58
CA GLY A 43 -6.28 1.35 7.21
C GLY A 43 -4.89 1.15 7.77
N PHE A 44 -4.17 0.22 7.17
CA PHE A 44 -2.87 -0.18 7.64
C PHE A 44 -1.88 -0.30 6.49
N GLU A 45 -0.59 -0.32 6.79
CA GLU A 45 0.49 -0.54 5.84
C GLU A 45 1.41 -1.62 6.42
N LEU A 46 1.63 -2.69 5.65
CA LEU A 46 2.43 -3.84 6.07
C LEU A 46 3.61 -4.05 5.11
N PHE A 47 4.78 -4.30 5.69
CA PHE A 47 5.93 -4.84 4.96
C PHE A 47 6.08 -6.31 5.32
N LEU A 48 5.96 -7.20 4.34
CA LEU A 48 5.90 -8.65 4.55
C LEU A 48 7.03 -9.37 3.80
N ILE A 49 7.54 -10.47 4.39
CA ILE A 49 8.47 -11.40 3.74
C ILE A 49 7.89 -12.81 3.84
N ASP A 50 7.85 -13.54 2.72
CA ASP A 50 7.35 -14.91 2.64
C ASP A 50 8.46 -15.97 2.78
N GLN A 51 8.10 -17.23 2.52
CA GLN A 51 9.02 -18.36 2.60
C GLN A 51 9.85 -18.61 1.33
N LYS A 52 9.77 -17.77 0.29
CA LYS A 52 10.44 -18.03 -1.01
C LYS A 52 11.96 -18.09 -0.89
N HIS A 53 12.52 -17.17 -0.11
CA HIS A 53 13.97 -17.07 0.13
C HIS A 53 14.31 -16.88 1.61
N THR A 54 13.33 -17.01 2.50
CA THR A 54 13.50 -16.82 3.94
C THR A 54 12.92 -18.02 4.67
N VAL A 55 13.67 -18.62 5.59
CA VAL A 55 13.15 -19.68 6.45
C VAL A 55 12.34 -19.01 7.57
N LEU A 56 11.02 -19.24 7.59
CA LEU A 56 10.15 -18.84 8.69
C LEU A 56 9.98 -20.05 9.62
N ALA A 57 10.70 -20.03 10.75
CA ALA A 57 10.49 -20.99 11.82
C ALA A 57 9.37 -20.50 12.75
N PRO A 58 8.39 -21.35 13.11
CA PRO A 58 7.47 -21.06 14.19
C PRO A 58 8.27 -20.75 15.45
N THR A 59 7.95 -19.65 16.13
CA THR A 59 8.48 -19.36 17.45
C THR A 59 7.38 -19.67 18.45
N ASP A 60 7.60 -20.68 19.30
CA ASP A 60 6.68 -21.03 20.39
C ASP A 60 6.78 -19.98 21.51
N TYR A 61 6.34 -18.75 21.23
CA TYR A 61 6.08 -17.75 22.26
C TYR A 61 4.59 -17.80 22.60
N ALA A 62 4.26 -18.58 23.63
CA ALA A 62 2.93 -18.57 24.21
C ALA A 62 2.55 -17.12 24.60
N GLY A 63 1.56 -16.53 23.92
CA GLY A 63 0.95 -15.26 24.32
C GLY A 63 0.97 -14.09 23.34
N HIS A 64 1.46 -14.25 22.10
CA HIS A 64 1.40 -13.18 21.09
C HIS A 64 0.57 -13.60 19.86
N ASP A 65 -0.64 -13.06 19.76
CA ASP A 65 -1.45 -13.14 18.53
C ASP A 65 -0.92 -12.12 17.51
N ILE A 66 -0.51 -12.59 16.33
CA ILE A 66 -0.15 -11.72 15.21
C ILE A 66 -1.45 -11.16 14.62
N GLU A 67 -1.59 -9.84 14.61
CA GLU A 67 -2.74 -9.19 13.96
C GLU A 67 -2.77 -9.51 12.46
N ARG A 68 -3.89 -10.09 12.01
CA ARG A 68 -4.16 -10.36 10.60
C ARG A 68 -4.81 -9.14 9.97
N GLN A 69 -4.24 -8.64 8.87
CA GLN A 69 -4.84 -7.56 8.09
C GLN A 69 -5.12 -8.00 6.67
N ASN A 70 -6.19 -7.44 6.10
CA ASN A 70 -6.64 -7.72 4.76
C ASN A 70 -6.43 -6.50 3.88
N PHE A 71 -5.71 -6.67 2.78
CA PHE A 71 -5.60 -5.67 1.72
C PHE A 71 -6.45 -6.06 0.53
N ARG A 72 -6.99 -5.07 -0.17
CA ARG A 72 -7.78 -5.30 -1.37
C ARG A 72 -7.19 -4.55 -2.54
N ILE A 73 -6.14 -5.15 -3.13
CA ILE A 73 -5.46 -4.60 -4.31
C ILE A 73 -6.39 -4.60 -5.51
N ARG A 74 -6.44 -3.47 -6.20
CA ARG A 74 -7.35 -3.21 -7.31
C ARG A 74 -6.61 -3.02 -8.63
N SER A 75 -7.25 -3.48 -9.71
CA SER A 75 -6.83 -3.21 -11.07
C SER A 75 -7.17 -1.77 -11.47
N TYR A 76 -6.50 -1.27 -12.51
CA TYR A 76 -6.81 0.04 -13.06
C TYR A 76 -8.27 0.16 -13.52
N ALA A 77 -8.84 -0.89 -14.11
CA ALA A 77 -10.24 -0.89 -14.54
C ALA A 77 -11.19 -0.67 -13.35
N GLU A 78 -10.95 -1.36 -12.23
CA GLU A 78 -11.73 -1.15 -11.01
C GLU A 78 -11.54 0.26 -10.42
N PHE A 79 -10.31 0.80 -10.45
CA PHE A 79 -10.06 2.19 -10.08
C PHE A 79 -10.85 3.15 -10.96
N ASN A 80 -10.83 2.94 -12.28
CA ASN A 80 -11.50 3.78 -13.28
C ASN A 80 -13.02 3.74 -13.11
N GLU A 81 -13.59 2.56 -12.82
CA GLU A 81 -15.00 2.43 -12.51
C GLU A 81 -15.39 3.14 -11.21
N ALA A 82 -14.48 3.26 -10.25
CA ALA A 82 -14.74 3.88 -8.96
C ALA A 82 -14.62 5.41 -8.98
N VAL A 83 -13.96 5.97 -9.99
CA VAL A 83 -13.79 7.42 -10.15
C VAL A 83 -15.13 8.15 -10.05
N ASN A 84 -15.17 9.18 -9.20
CA ASN A 84 -16.33 10.06 -8.99
C ASN A 84 -17.62 9.36 -8.55
N LYS A 85 -17.59 8.05 -8.27
CA LYS A 85 -18.70 7.36 -7.62
C LYS A 85 -18.62 7.68 -6.13
N ASN A 86 -19.55 8.51 -5.65
CA ASN A 86 -19.75 8.80 -4.23
C ASN A 86 -20.36 7.57 -3.52
N LYS A 87 -19.66 6.42 -3.59
CA LYS A 87 -19.98 5.26 -2.78
C LYS A 87 -19.26 5.45 -1.46
N ASN A 88 -20.00 5.66 -0.39
CA ASN A 88 -19.51 5.87 0.98
C ASN A 88 -18.68 4.72 1.57
N GLU A 89 -18.21 3.74 0.77
CA GLU A 89 -18.02 2.38 1.30
C GLU A 89 -16.75 1.64 0.89
N ASP A 90 -15.91 2.13 -0.03
CA ASP A 90 -14.62 1.43 -0.26
C ASP A 90 -13.49 2.42 -0.56
N LEU A 91 -12.45 2.42 0.28
CA LEU A 91 -11.16 3.01 -0.04
C LEU A 91 -10.30 1.92 -0.72
N TYR A 92 -9.56 2.28 -1.76
CA TYR A 92 -8.91 1.34 -2.67
C TYR A 92 -7.43 1.20 -2.33
N ASP A 93 -6.89 -0.02 -2.42
CA ASP A 93 -5.46 -0.24 -2.27
C ASP A 93 -4.80 -0.42 -3.64
N ALA A 94 -3.70 0.28 -3.89
CA ALA A 94 -2.89 0.17 -5.09
C ALA A 94 -1.52 -0.40 -4.78
N LEU A 95 -1.07 -1.34 -5.62
CA LEU A 95 0.30 -1.84 -5.61
C LEU A 95 0.92 -1.56 -6.98
N GLY A 96 2.05 -0.87 -7.00
CA GLY A 96 2.71 -0.53 -8.26
C GLY A 96 4.21 -0.33 -8.12
N LYS A 97 4.91 -0.55 -9.23
CA LYS A 97 6.33 -0.23 -9.38
C LYS A 97 6.48 1.29 -9.38
N LEU A 98 7.41 1.80 -8.56
CA LEU A 98 7.75 3.20 -8.55
C LEU A 98 8.46 3.59 -9.86
N VAL A 99 7.92 4.58 -10.56
CA VAL A 99 8.51 5.13 -11.79
C VAL A 99 9.21 6.45 -11.51
N LEU A 100 8.47 7.41 -10.95
CA LEU A 100 8.94 8.78 -10.75
C LEU A 100 8.31 9.39 -9.50
N ILE A 101 9.07 10.25 -8.83
CA ILE A 101 8.57 11.09 -7.73
C ILE A 101 8.82 12.54 -8.14
N ASN A 102 7.73 13.29 -8.29
CA ASN A 102 7.75 14.73 -8.51
C ASN A 102 7.45 15.42 -7.18
N ASN A 103 8.40 16.21 -6.71
CA ASN A 103 8.30 16.95 -5.47
C ASN A 103 8.11 18.43 -5.78
N GLU A 104 6.88 18.93 -5.66
CA GLU A 104 6.59 20.34 -5.84
C GLU A 104 6.64 21.04 -4.47
N ASN A 105 7.68 21.84 -4.25
CA ASN A 105 7.67 22.82 -3.17
C ASN A 105 6.80 24.00 -3.63
N PHE A 106 5.54 24.06 -3.19
CA PHE A 106 4.70 25.24 -3.40
C PHE A 106 5.24 26.41 -2.56
N ASN A 107 6.22 27.13 -3.09
CA ASN A 107 6.70 28.39 -2.54
C ASN A 107 5.73 29.50 -2.95
N ASN A 108 4.65 29.70 -2.19
CA ASN A 108 3.81 30.90 -2.27
C ASN A 108 3.03 31.17 -0.98
N GLY A 109 3.67 30.99 0.19
CA GLY A 109 3.13 31.38 1.49
C GLY A 109 2.00 30.49 2.05
N VAL A 110 1.54 29.49 1.30
CA VAL A 110 0.59 28.46 1.77
C VAL A 110 1.32 27.13 1.86
N THR A 111 1.55 26.65 3.08
CA THR A 111 2.46 25.57 3.49
C THR A 111 2.03 24.13 3.12
N ASN A 112 1.27 23.92 2.05
CA ASN A 112 0.83 22.56 1.70
C ASN A 112 1.81 21.86 0.74
N LYS A 113 2.79 21.16 1.33
CA LYS A 113 3.68 20.23 0.62
C LYS A 113 2.84 19.21 -0.18
N ARG A 114 3.22 19.00 -1.44
CA ARG A 114 2.60 18.03 -2.34
C ARG A 114 3.68 17.18 -3.00
N ILE A 115 3.44 15.87 -3.03
CA ILE A 115 4.30 14.93 -3.77
C ILE A 115 3.43 14.11 -4.71
N ASP A 116 3.80 14.13 -5.99
CA ASP A 116 3.17 13.34 -7.04
C ASP A 116 4.05 12.13 -7.35
N ILE A 117 3.53 10.95 -7.05
CA ILE A 117 4.20 9.66 -7.24
C ILE A 117 3.59 8.98 -8.45
N HIS A 118 4.42 8.59 -9.41
CA HIS A 118 4.00 7.83 -10.59
C HIS A 118 4.24 6.35 -10.33
N LEU A 119 3.16 5.58 -10.27
CA LEU A 119 3.18 4.14 -10.03
C LEU A 119 2.71 3.39 -11.27
N GLN A 120 3.56 2.49 -11.76
CA GLN A 120 3.21 1.52 -12.79
C GLN A 120 2.50 0.33 -12.13
N LEU A 121 1.19 0.20 -12.33
CA LEU A 121 0.43 -0.93 -11.79
C LEU A 121 0.81 -2.24 -12.50
N LYS A 122 0.64 -3.39 -11.82
CA LYS A 122 1.14 -4.73 -12.22
C LYS A 122 0.87 -5.11 -13.69
N ASP A 123 -0.22 -4.63 -14.29
CA ASP A 123 -0.52 -4.76 -15.73
C ASP A 123 -1.40 -3.59 -16.23
N GLY A 124 -1.20 -2.40 -15.67
CA GLY A 124 -2.05 -1.23 -15.93
C GLY A 124 -1.28 -0.08 -16.59
N PRO A 125 -1.90 1.10 -16.73
CA PRO A 125 -1.15 2.31 -17.02
C PRO A 125 -0.33 2.75 -15.81
N ILE A 126 0.54 3.74 -16.03
CA ILE A 126 1.11 4.55 -14.95
C ILE A 126 -0.02 5.40 -14.36
N VAL A 127 -0.24 5.29 -13.06
CA VAL A 127 -1.16 6.14 -12.30
C VAL A 127 -0.39 7.13 -11.45
N ARG A 128 -1.03 8.27 -11.16
CA ARG A 128 -0.47 9.27 -10.26
C ARG A 128 -1.12 9.17 -8.89
N VAL A 129 -0.32 8.90 -7.87
CA VAL A 129 -0.70 8.97 -6.46
C VAL A 129 -0.20 10.29 -5.90
N THR A 130 -1.10 11.12 -5.39
CA THR A 130 -0.73 12.42 -4.82
C THR A 130 -0.86 12.40 -3.30
N LEU A 131 0.24 12.74 -2.62
CA LEU A 131 0.30 12.96 -1.19
C LEU A 131 0.26 14.45 -0.88
N TRP A 132 -0.38 14.81 0.24
CA TRP A 132 -0.53 16.20 0.68
C TRP A 132 -0.14 16.37 2.15
N GLY A 133 0.24 17.59 2.52
CA GLY A 133 0.45 18.02 3.90
C GLY A 133 1.43 17.13 4.67
N ASN A 134 1.04 16.70 5.86
CA ASN A 134 1.87 15.85 6.72
C ASN A 134 2.19 14.50 6.08
N GLY A 135 1.28 13.93 5.28
CA GLY A 135 1.54 12.68 4.56
C GLY A 135 2.70 12.83 3.56
N ALA A 136 2.70 13.93 2.79
CA ALA A 136 3.80 14.26 1.89
C ALA A 136 5.11 14.53 2.65
N ALA A 137 5.05 15.30 3.75
CA ALA A 137 6.23 15.63 4.55
C ALA A 137 6.88 14.37 5.17
N ASN A 138 6.06 13.48 5.74
CA ASN A 138 6.52 12.23 6.35
C ASN A 138 7.08 11.29 5.29
N PHE A 139 6.42 11.16 4.14
CA PHE A 139 6.93 10.36 3.02
C PHE A 139 8.28 10.88 2.53
N GLN A 140 8.43 12.20 2.35
CA GLN A 140 9.70 12.82 1.93
C GLN A 140 10.82 12.52 2.91
N LYS A 141 10.57 12.70 4.21
CA LYS A 141 11.54 12.43 5.26
C LYS A 141 11.98 10.97 5.23
N LYS A 142 11.01 10.03 5.21
CA LYS A 142 11.28 8.59 5.14
C LYS A 142 12.04 8.20 3.88
N LEU A 143 11.74 8.82 2.74
CA LEU A 143 12.45 8.57 1.48
C LEU A 143 13.91 9.02 1.55
N MET A 144 14.19 10.15 2.21
CA MET A 144 15.56 10.66 2.40
C MET A 144 16.36 9.83 3.42
N GLU A 145 15.70 9.29 4.44
CA GLU A 145 16.30 8.43 5.45
C GLU A 145 16.51 6.99 4.97
N SER A 146 15.89 6.62 3.84
CA SER A 146 15.99 5.26 3.32
C SER A 146 17.37 5.01 2.70
N VAL A 147 18.02 3.94 3.15
CA VAL A 147 19.31 3.49 2.60
C VAL A 147 19.13 3.00 1.17
N ASP A 148 18.04 2.28 0.91
CA ASP A 148 17.71 1.73 -0.40
C ASP A 148 16.55 2.48 -1.04
N LYS A 149 16.65 2.72 -2.36
CA LYS A 149 15.56 3.37 -3.09
C LYS A 149 14.38 2.40 -3.25
N PRO A 150 13.16 2.76 -2.83
CA PRO A 150 12.01 1.89 -2.98
C PRO A 150 11.73 1.64 -4.47
N MET A 151 11.47 0.38 -4.82
CA MET A 151 11.10 -0.02 -6.20
C MET A 151 9.60 -0.28 -6.36
N VAL A 152 8.89 -0.57 -5.27
CA VAL A 152 7.45 -0.88 -5.24
C VAL A 152 6.82 -0.09 -4.10
N LEU A 153 5.59 0.39 -4.31
CA LEU A 153 4.79 1.08 -3.30
C LEU A 153 3.42 0.41 -3.18
N LEU A 154 3.01 0.16 -1.93
CA LEU A 154 1.64 -0.16 -1.55
C LEU A 154 1.01 1.13 -0.99
N ALA A 155 0.04 1.67 -1.72
CA ALA A 155 -0.73 2.81 -1.27
C ALA A 155 -2.12 2.33 -0.87
N THR A 156 -2.42 2.39 0.42
CA THR A 156 -3.72 1.95 0.93
C THR A 156 -4.68 3.12 1.06
N THR A 157 -5.96 2.81 1.16
CA THR A 157 -7.01 3.78 1.51
C THR A 157 -7.16 4.94 0.51
N MET A 158 -6.86 4.68 -0.76
CA MET A 158 -6.87 5.68 -1.82
C MET A 158 -8.29 6.05 -2.24
N ASN A 159 -8.49 7.34 -2.53
CA ASN A 159 -9.71 7.87 -3.13
C ASN A 159 -9.48 8.11 -4.64
N PRO A 160 -10.04 7.27 -5.54
CA PRO A 160 -9.86 7.42 -6.99
C PRO A 160 -10.52 8.69 -7.51
N ARG A 161 -9.77 9.53 -8.23
CA ARG A 161 -10.28 10.78 -8.81
C ARG A 161 -9.74 11.01 -10.21
N THR A 162 -10.56 11.58 -11.08
CA THR A 162 -10.10 12.19 -12.34
C THR A 162 -9.42 13.50 -12.05
N PHE A 163 -8.21 13.68 -12.57
CA PHE A 163 -7.52 14.95 -12.52
C PHE A 163 -7.88 15.76 -13.76
N ARG A 164 -8.39 16.99 -13.57
CA ARG A 164 -8.79 17.94 -14.62
C ARG A 164 -10.03 17.59 -15.46
N GLY A 165 -10.82 16.59 -15.08
CA GLY A 165 -12.16 16.37 -15.67
C GLY A 165 -12.17 15.98 -17.15
N LEU A 166 -11.12 15.32 -17.62
CA LEU A 166 -11.11 14.59 -18.89
C LEU A 166 -11.28 13.10 -18.63
#